data_AF-A0A3A2ZI84-F1
#
_entry.id   AF-A0A3A2ZI84-F1
#
_cell.length_a   1.000
_cell.length_b   1.000
_cell.length_c   1.000
_cell.angle_alpha   90.00
_cell.angle_beta   90.00
_cell.angle_gamma   90.00
#
_symmetry.space_group_name_H-M   'P 1'
#
loop_
_entity.id
_entity.type
_entity.pdbx_description
1 polymer ?
#
loop_
_entity_poly.entity_id
_entity_poly.type
_entity_poly.pdbx_seq_one_letter_code
_entity_poly.pdbx_strand_id
1 'polypeptide(L)'
;MKIIDPRSFLCLTAIADRIAKRDGLHCNTQGRGLSAFDTEIRRRIWWQTVLLDSRAVEMSGAGTPILSYAWNAKLPLNINESELSPEANSLPQEHDCATDMIFCLVRCEIAKFLRQIRAKKGLEEGWTEFSNPSISVSEKLEAIDTFEEHLQAR
;
A
#
# COMPACT_ATOMS: atom_id res chain seq x y z
N MET A 1 -19.90 7.47 -17.42
CA MET A 1 -18.75 6.79 -16.78
C MET A 1 -18.45 5.53 -17.58
N LYS A 2 -17.30 5.45 -18.28
CA LYS A 2 -16.93 4.22 -19.01
C LYS A 2 -16.42 3.20 -17.99
N ILE A 3 -17.08 2.05 -17.90
CA ILE A 3 -16.62 0.92 -17.08
C ILE A 3 -15.44 0.30 -17.83
N ILE A 4 -14.25 0.34 -17.23
CA ILE A 4 -13.06 -0.34 -17.75
C ILE A 4 -13.22 -1.83 -17.46
N ASP A 5 -12.98 -2.68 -18.46
CA ASP A 5 -12.98 -4.13 -18.28
C ASP A 5 -11.93 -4.53 -17.21
N PRO A 6 -12.29 -5.32 -16.18
CA PRO A 6 -11.38 -5.68 -15.10
C PRO A 6 -10.08 -6.35 -15.55
N ARG A 7 -10.12 -7.13 -16.63
CA ARG A 7 -8.94 -7.84 -17.17
C ARG A 7 -8.00 -6.87 -17.87
N SER A 8 -8.55 -5.90 -18.60
CA SER A 8 -7.80 -4.80 -19.20
C SER A 8 -7.15 -3.94 -18.12
N PHE A 9 -7.87 -3.65 -17.03
CA PHE A 9 -7.31 -2.94 -15.88
C PHE A 9 -6.16 -3.71 -15.23
N LEU A 10 -6.31 -5.03 -15.03
CA LEU A 10 -5.24 -5.91 -14.53
C LEU A 10 -3.98 -5.87 -15.42
N CYS A 11 -4.14 -5.89 -16.74
CA CYS A 11 -3.01 -5.78 -17.66
C CYS A 11 -2.26 -4.44 -17.48
N LEU A 12 -3.00 -3.34 -17.29
CA LEU A 12 -2.39 -2.01 -17.09
C LEU A 12 -1.65 -1.92 -15.75
N THR A 13 -2.20 -2.47 -14.67
CA THR A 13 -1.52 -2.48 -13.36
C THR A 13 -0.26 -3.34 -13.40
N ALA A 14 -0.28 -4.47 -14.12
CA ALA A 14 0.91 -5.30 -14.32
C ALA A 14 2.02 -4.58 -15.11
N ILE A 15 1.67 -3.74 -16.09
CA ILE A 15 2.65 -2.90 -16.80
C ILE A 15 3.21 -1.83 -15.86
N ALA A 16 2.35 -1.15 -15.10
CA ALA A 16 2.77 -0.14 -14.12
C ALA A 16 3.72 -0.72 -13.06
N ASP A 17 3.44 -1.94 -12.56
CA ASP A 17 4.32 -2.66 -11.63
C ASP A 17 5.71 -2.90 -12.19
N ARG A 18 5.82 -3.36 -13.44
CA ARG A 18 7.11 -3.62 -14.09
C ARG A 18 7.93 -2.33 -14.24
N ILE A 19 7.26 -1.22 -14.59
CA ILE A 19 7.89 0.11 -14.68
C ILE A 19 8.35 0.57 -13.28
N ALA A 20 7.48 0.48 -12.28
CA ALA A 20 7.78 0.86 -10.90
C ALA A 20 8.94 0.04 -10.31
N LYS A 21 9.01 -1.26 -10.62
CA LYS A 21 10.11 -2.14 -10.21
C LYS A 21 11.42 -1.77 -10.89
N ARG A 22 11.41 -1.56 -12.21
CA ARG A 22 12.57 -1.09 -12.98
C ARG A 22 13.14 0.22 -12.39
N ASP A 23 12.27 1.14 -11.99
CA ASP A 23 12.66 2.43 -11.46
C ASP A 23 12.97 2.40 -9.94
N GLY A 24 12.90 1.22 -9.31
CA GLY A 24 13.26 0.98 -7.92
C GLY A 24 12.23 1.45 -6.88
N LEU A 25 10.98 1.72 -7.28
CA LEU A 25 9.94 2.28 -6.39
C LEU A 25 9.49 1.34 -5.28
N HIS A 26 9.57 0.04 -5.54
CA HIS A 26 9.29 -1.03 -4.57
C HIS A 26 10.30 -1.10 -3.42
N CYS A 27 11.46 -0.47 -3.57
CA CYS A 27 12.53 -0.49 -2.59
C CYS A 27 12.52 0.78 -1.72
N ASN A 28 12.87 0.66 -0.45
CA ASN A 28 13.19 1.83 0.37
C ASN A 28 14.43 2.52 -0.21
N THR A 29 14.25 3.75 -0.68
CA THR A 29 15.31 4.55 -1.31
C THR A 29 15.96 5.57 -0.36
N GLN A 30 15.62 5.55 0.94
CA GLN A 30 16.29 6.43 1.91
C GLN A 30 17.82 6.27 1.84
N GLY A 31 18.53 7.39 1.72
CA GLY A 31 19.99 7.42 1.64
C GLY A 31 20.59 7.21 0.24
N ARG A 32 19.78 7.11 -0.82
CA ARG A 32 20.27 6.93 -2.22
C ARG A 32 20.54 8.25 -2.97
N GLY A 33 20.71 9.37 -2.28
CA GLY A 33 20.95 10.68 -2.90
C GLY A 33 19.74 11.28 -3.61
N LEU A 34 18.53 10.80 -3.33
CA LEU A 34 17.29 11.38 -3.84
C LEU A 34 16.89 12.61 -2.99
N SER A 35 16.23 13.57 -3.63
CA SER A 35 15.60 14.69 -2.92
C SER A 35 14.50 14.19 -1.97
N ALA A 36 14.11 15.03 -1.01
CA ALA A 36 12.98 14.76 -0.13
C ALA A 36 11.70 14.54 -0.94
N PHE A 37 11.44 15.44 -1.90
CA PHE A 37 10.32 15.37 -2.82
C PHE A 37 10.29 14.03 -3.60
N ASP A 38 11.38 13.68 -4.28
CA ASP A 38 11.45 12.44 -5.06
C ASP A 38 11.23 11.21 -4.18
N THR A 39 11.81 11.22 -2.98
CA THR A 39 11.65 10.11 -2.03
C THR A 39 10.18 9.90 -1.68
N GLU A 40 9.44 10.97 -1.41
CA GLU A 40 8.03 10.88 -1.03
C GLU A 40 7.12 10.55 -2.23
N ILE A 41 7.34 11.18 -3.39
CA ILE A 41 6.59 10.87 -4.61
C ILE A 41 6.76 9.40 -5.02
N ARG A 42 7.98 8.86 -4.92
CA ARG A 42 8.24 7.45 -5.20
C ARG A 42 7.47 6.50 -4.28
N ARG A 43 7.39 6.81 -2.97
CA ARG A 43 6.58 6.04 -2.03
C ARG A 43 5.11 6.09 -2.40
N ARG A 44 4.57 7.29 -2.65
CA ARG A 44 3.16 7.50 -3.02
C ARG A 44 2.79 6.74 -4.30
N ILE A 45 3.63 6.80 -5.34
CA ILE A 45 3.42 6.06 -6.60
C ILE A 45 3.44 4.55 -6.38
N TRP A 46 4.39 4.04 -5.60
CA TRP A 46 4.46 2.61 -5.31
C TRP A 46 3.19 2.12 -4.61
N TRP A 47 2.79 2.79 -3.53
CA TRP A 47 1.58 2.42 -2.79
C TRP A 47 0.32 2.50 -3.65
N GLN A 48 0.20 3.54 -4.50
CA GLN A 48 -0.91 3.64 -5.42
C GLN A 48 -0.93 2.48 -6.43
N THR A 49 0.23 2.08 -6.95
CA THR A 49 0.36 0.90 -7.84
C THR A 49 -0.11 -0.37 -7.12
N VAL A 50 0.34 -0.61 -5.89
CA VAL A 50 -0.05 -1.77 -5.08
C VAL A 50 -1.56 -1.80 -4.84
N LEU A 51 -2.17 -0.66 -4.50
CA LEU A 51 -3.61 -0.56 -4.24
C LEU A 51 -4.45 -0.74 -5.51
N LEU A 52 -4.00 -0.20 -6.64
CA LEU A 52 -4.69 -0.36 -7.93
C LEU A 52 -4.64 -1.80 -8.42
N ASP A 53 -3.47 -2.44 -8.33
CA ASP A 53 -3.31 -3.85 -8.68
C ASP A 53 -4.17 -4.76 -7.81
N SER A 54 -4.15 -4.51 -6.50
CA SER A 54 -5.01 -5.20 -5.54
C SER A 54 -6.48 -5.17 -5.96
N ARG A 55 -6.97 -3.98 -6.35
CA ARG A 55 -8.34 -3.81 -6.84
C ARG A 55 -8.59 -4.49 -8.19
N ALA A 56 -7.63 -4.42 -9.11
CA ALA A 56 -7.74 -5.06 -10.42
C ALA A 56 -7.83 -6.59 -10.30
N VAL A 57 -7.01 -7.17 -9.42
CA VAL A 57 -7.02 -8.60 -9.09
C VAL A 57 -8.36 -9.01 -8.48
N GLU A 58 -8.85 -8.27 -7.48
CA GLU A 58 -10.15 -8.50 -6.86
C GLU A 58 -11.30 -8.50 -7.91
N MET A 59 -11.34 -7.47 -8.76
CA MET A 59 -12.42 -7.32 -9.75
C MET A 59 -12.35 -8.34 -10.89
N SER A 60 -11.15 -8.80 -11.26
CA SER A 60 -10.95 -9.76 -12.34
C SER A 60 -11.04 -11.22 -11.88
N GLY A 61 -11.04 -11.46 -10.56
CA GLY A 61 -10.88 -12.79 -9.99
C GLY A 61 -9.50 -13.41 -10.28
N ALA A 62 -8.51 -12.57 -10.59
CA ALA A 62 -7.12 -13.03 -10.73
C ALA A 62 -6.58 -13.45 -9.35
N GLY A 63 -5.49 -14.23 -9.36
CA GLY A 63 -4.91 -14.83 -8.15
C GLY A 63 -4.27 -13.82 -7.19
N THR A 64 -2.95 -13.89 -7.04
CA THR A 64 -2.25 -13.16 -5.97
C THR A 64 -1.82 -11.75 -6.41
N PRO A 65 -2.20 -10.67 -5.70
CA PRO A 65 -1.82 -9.29 -6.04
C PRO A 65 -0.36 -8.96 -5.68
N ILE A 66 0.13 -7.83 -6.19
CA ILE A 66 1.50 -7.33 -5.93
C ILE A 66 1.80 -7.23 -4.43
N LEU A 67 0.77 -6.89 -3.66
CA LEU A 67 0.80 -6.75 -2.21
C LEU A 67 1.48 -7.95 -1.52
N SER A 68 1.30 -9.14 -2.06
CA SER A 68 1.81 -10.40 -1.50
C SER A 68 3.28 -10.69 -1.83
N TYR A 69 3.92 -9.96 -2.75
CA TYR A 69 5.33 -10.19 -3.09
C TYR A 69 6.30 -9.44 -2.16
N ALA A 70 7.59 -9.73 -2.31
CA ALA A 70 8.67 -9.10 -1.57
C ALA A 70 8.96 -7.67 -2.09
N TRP A 71 8.98 -6.70 -1.17
CA TRP A 71 9.30 -5.29 -1.37
C TRP A 71 9.36 -4.59 0.01
N ASN A 72 10.08 -3.45 0.12
CA ASN A 72 10.35 -2.80 1.41
C ASN A 72 10.13 -1.27 1.43
N ALA A 73 9.37 -0.73 0.48
CA ALA A 73 8.90 0.66 0.52
C ALA A 73 8.21 1.01 1.84
N LYS A 74 8.53 2.18 2.40
CA LYS A 74 7.87 2.74 3.59
C LYS A 74 6.50 3.30 3.24
N LEU A 75 5.61 3.42 4.23
CA LEU A 75 4.35 4.16 4.07
C LEU A 75 4.62 5.60 3.62
N PRO A 76 3.68 6.25 2.91
CA PRO A 76 3.73 7.69 2.70
C PRO A 76 3.77 8.43 4.05
N LEU A 77 4.27 9.66 4.04
CA LEU A 77 4.28 10.51 5.23
C LEU A 77 2.90 11.17 5.45
N ASN A 78 2.51 11.34 6.72
CA ASN A 78 1.34 12.17 7.07
C ASN A 78 1.68 13.66 7.02
N ILE A 79 1.65 14.25 5.82
CA ILE A 79 1.97 15.66 5.55
C ILE A 79 0.95 16.27 4.59
N ASN A 80 0.74 17.59 4.65
CA ASN A 80 -0.10 18.29 3.68
C ASN A 80 0.63 18.47 2.34
N GLU A 81 -0.13 18.63 1.26
CA GLU A 81 0.46 18.79 -0.07
C GLU A 81 1.27 20.09 -0.18
N SER A 82 0.88 21.14 0.55
CA SER A 82 1.59 22.42 0.61
C SER A 82 3.00 22.32 1.19
N GLU A 83 3.29 21.26 1.95
CA GLU A 83 4.59 21.02 2.58
C GLU A 83 5.54 20.24 1.66
N LEU A 84 5.02 19.68 0.56
CA LEU A 84 5.78 18.89 -0.40
C LEU A 84 6.28 19.80 -1.54
N SER A 85 7.56 20.20 -1.47
CA SER A 85 8.20 21.06 -2.46
C SER A 85 9.46 20.42 -3.05
N PRO A 86 9.69 20.52 -4.37
CA PRO A 86 10.94 20.06 -5.01
C PRO A 86 12.21 20.72 -4.44
N GLU A 87 12.09 21.92 -3.89
CA GLU A 87 13.18 22.71 -3.31
C GLU A 87 13.48 22.33 -1.85
N ALA A 88 12.66 21.47 -1.23
CA ALA A 88 12.85 21.06 0.15
C ALA A 88 14.11 20.18 0.32
N ASN A 89 15.02 20.61 1.20
CA ASN A 89 16.28 19.90 1.47
C ASN A 89 16.09 18.65 2.35
N SER A 90 14.98 18.55 3.08
CA SER A 90 14.66 17.44 3.98
C SER A 90 13.18 17.08 3.92
N LEU A 91 12.85 15.84 4.27
CA LEU A 91 11.46 15.42 4.42
C LEU A 91 10.82 16.21 5.58
N PRO A 92 9.58 16.72 5.43
CA PRO A 92 8.87 17.34 6.53
C PRO A 92 8.61 16.33 7.64
N GLN A 93 8.39 16.84 8.85
CA GLN A 93 7.96 16.03 9.98
C GLN A 93 6.51 15.58 9.75
N GLU A 94 6.17 14.34 10.11
CA GLU A 94 4.79 13.86 10.08
C GLU A 94 3.96 14.59 11.14
N HIS A 95 2.70 14.89 10.78
CA HIS A 95 1.73 15.46 11.71
C HIS A 95 1.05 14.34 12.51
N ASP A 96 0.68 14.65 13.75
CA ASP A 96 -0.15 13.78 14.60
C ASP A 96 -1.66 13.96 14.33
N CYS A 97 -2.02 14.88 13.42
CA CYS A 97 -3.40 15.18 13.05
C CYS A 97 -3.68 14.83 11.58
N ALA A 98 -4.96 14.84 11.20
CA ALA A 98 -5.36 14.55 9.82
C ALA A 98 -4.80 15.61 8.85
N THR A 99 -4.09 15.14 7.82
CA THR A 99 -3.62 15.95 6.68
C THR A 99 -4.35 15.55 5.40
N ASP A 100 -4.02 16.19 4.28
CA ASP A 100 -4.45 15.78 2.94
C ASP A 100 -4.18 14.29 2.64
N MET A 101 -3.20 13.68 3.31
CA MET A 101 -2.80 12.29 3.12
C MET A 101 -3.64 11.26 3.87
N ILE A 102 -4.55 11.67 4.76
CA ILE A 102 -5.28 10.75 5.66
C ILE A 102 -6.00 9.63 4.89
N PHE A 103 -6.71 9.97 3.82
CA PHE A 103 -7.46 8.99 3.02
C PHE A 103 -6.53 7.96 2.36
N CYS A 104 -5.39 8.42 1.83
CA CYS A 104 -4.40 7.55 1.22
C CYS A 104 -3.73 6.65 2.27
N LEU A 105 -3.38 7.21 3.44
CA LEU A 105 -2.70 6.51 4.51
C LEU A 105 -3.54 5.39 5.11
N VAL A 106 -4.83 5.64 5.39
CA VAL A 106 -5.74 4.60 5.89
C VAL A 106 -5.75 3.39 4.94
N ARG A 107 -5.83 3.63 3.63
CA ARG A 107 -5.80 2.54 2.63
C ARG A 107 -4.45 1.80 2.62
N CYS A 108 -3.35 2.53 2.74
CA CYS A 108 -2.01 1.92 2.80
C CYS A 108 -1.83 1.09 4.09
N GLU A 109 -2.34 1.55 5.22
CA GLU A 109 -2.29 0.81 6.49
C GLU A 109 -3.13 -0.47 6.44
N ILE A 110 -4.35 -0.39 5.90
CA ILE A 110 -5.18 -1.59 5.68
C ILE A 110 -4.44 -2.60 4.79
N ALA A 111 -3.86 -2.13 3.68
CA ALA A 111 -3.10 -3.01 2.78
C ALA A 111 -1.87 -3.62 3.49
N LYS A 112 -1.15 -2.84 4.30
CA LYS A 112 -0.01 -3.32 5.10
C LYS A 112 -0.44 -4.38 6.11
N PHE A 113 -1.54 -4.16 6.81
CA PHE A 113 -2.13 -5.11 7.74
C PHE A 113 -2.52 -6.42 7.04
N LEU A 114 -3.21 -6.35 5.90
CA LEU A 114 -3.54 -7.53 5.10
C LEU A 114 -2.29 -8.28 4.64
N ARG A 115 -1.24 -7.56 4.22
CA ARG A 115 0.06 -8.17 3.86
C ARG A 115 0.69 -8.92 5.03
N GLN A 116 0.63 -8.38 6.25
CA GLN A 116 1.15 -9.05 7.45
C GLN A 116 0.36 -10.31 7.78
N ILE A 117 -0.97 -10.27 7.63
CA ILE A 117 -1.83 -11.45 7.80
C ILE A 117 -1.44 -12.54 6.80
N ARG A 118 -1.26 -12.19 5.53
CA ARG A 118 -0.83 -13.13 4.47
C ARG A 118 0.53 -13.75 4.75
N ALA A 119 1.50 -12.95 5.19
CA ALA A 119 2.84 -13.43 5.52
C ALA A 119 2.84 -14.51 6.62
N LYS A 120 1.90 -14.42 7.58
CA LYS A 120 1.74 -15.42 8.65
C LYS A 120 1.01 -16.70 8.21
N LYS A 121 0.17 -16.63 7.18
CA LYS A 121 -0.81 -17.68 6.84
C LYS A 121 -0.54 -18.41 5.51
N GLY A 122 0.30 -17.84 4.64
CA GLY A 122 0.64 -18.38 3.32
C GLY A 122 0.19 -17.46 2.17
N LEU A 123 1.00 -17.37 1.12
CA LEU A 123 0.83 -16.42 -0.01
C LEU A 123 -0.14 -16.92 -1.10
N GLU A 124 -0.58 -18.17 -1.01
CA GLU A 124 -1.37 -18.89 -2.04
C GLU A 124 -2.88 -18.57 -1.97
N GLU A 125 -3.36 -18.06 -0.85
CA GLU A 125 -4.78 -17.73 -0.68
C GLU A 125 -5.03 -16.28 -1.16
N GLY A 126 -5.99 -16.10 -2.08
CA GLY A 126 -6.40 -14.79 -2.66
C GLY A 126 -7.00 -13.82 -1.63
N TRP A 127 -8.04 -13.06 -1.99
CA TRP A 127 -8.76 -12.13 -1.08
C TRP A 127 -9.65 -12.86 -0.05
N THR A 128 -9.09 -13.84 0.65
CA THR A 128 -9.81 -14.76 1.54
C THR A 128 -9.28 -14.75 2.96
N GLU A 129 -8.46 -13.76 3.35
CA GLU A 129 -7.76 -13.74 4.64
C GLU A 129 -8.70 -13.81 5.85
N PHE A 130 -9.85 -13.13 5.76
CA PHE A 130 -10.91 -13.16 6.77
C PHE A 130 -11.99 -14.21 6.47
N SER A 131 -12.05 -14.70 5.24
CA SER A 131 -12.97 -15.75 4.81
C SER A 131 -12.42 -17.16 5.06
N ASN A 132 -11.13 -17.30 5.41
CA ASN A 132 -10.52 -18.59 5.68
C ASN A 132 -11.21 -19.25 6.90
N PRO A 133 -11.86 -20.42 6.70
CA PRO A 133 -12.60 -21.10 7.77
C PRO A 133 -11.69 -21.77 8.80
N SER A 134 -10.41 -21.92 8.48
CA SER A 134 -9.39 -22.52 9.36
C SER A 134 -8.96 -21.58 10.50
N ILE A 135 -9.47 -20.34 10.50
CA ILE A 135 -9.10 -19.28 11.42
C ILE A 135 -10.32 -18.95 12.26
N SER A 136 -10.16 -19.04 13.57
CA SER A 136 -11.26 -18.79 14.49
C SER A 136 -11.76 -17.35 14.39
N VAL A 137 -13.02 -17.13 14.72
CA VAL A 137 -13.59 -15.78 14.79
C VAL A 137 -12.85 -14.93 15.83
N SER A 138 -12.45 -15.54 16.95
CA SER A 138 -11.70 -14.87 18.02
C SER A 138 -10.38 -14.30 17.52
N GLU A 139 -9.58 -15.09 16.78
CA GLU A 139 -8.30 -14.63 16.22
C GLU A 139 -8.49 -13.51 15.18
N LYS A 140 -9.60 -13.54 14.43
CA LYS A 140 -9.92 -12.49 13.46
C LYS A 140 -10.27 -11.18 14.17
N LEU A 141 -11.06 -11.24 15.24
CA LEU A 141 -11.45 -10.07 16.03
C LEU A 141 -10.23 -9.45 16.73
N GLU A 142 -9.39 -10.27 17.36
CA GLU A 142 -8.17 -9.79 18.01
C GLU A 142 -7.23 -9.07 17.02
N ALA A 143 -7.10 -9.58 15.80
CA ALA A 143 -6.33 -8.93 14.75
C ALA A 143 -6.93 -7.58 14.32
N ILE A 144 -8.26 -7.47 14.28
CA ILE A 144 -8.96 -6.21 13.97
C ILE A 144 -8.76 -5.20 15.10
N ASP A 145 -8.95 -5.61 16.36
CA ASP A 145 -8.80 -4.74 17.53
C ASP A 145 -7.36 -4.19 17.60
N THR A 146 -6.36 -5.05 17.42
CA THR A 146 -4.94 -4.65 17.37
C THR A 146 -4.67 -3.63 16.26
N PHE A 147 -5.31 -3.80 15.09
CA PHE A 147 -5.16 -2.87 13.99
C PHE A 147 -5.86 -1.53 14.26
N GLU A 148 -7.02 -1.55 14.90
CA GLU A 148 -7.74 -0.35 15.32
C GLU A 148 -6.92 0.47 16.33
N GLU A 149 -6.35 -0.18 17.34
CA GLU A 149 -5.44 0.46 18.31
C GLU A 149 -4.22 1.09 17.61
N HIS A 150 -3.63 0.39 16.65
CA HIS A 150 -2.52 0.92 15.83
C HIS A 150 -2.93 2.18 15.05
N LEU A 151 -4.14 2.21 14.48
CA LEU A 151 -4.64 3.38 13.75
C LEU A 151 -4.95 4.56 14.68
N GLN A 152 -5.41 4.31 15.91
CA GLN A 152 -5.71 5.36 16.89
C GLN A 152 -4.45 5.96 17.54
N ALA A 153 -3.34 5.20 17.57
CA ALA A 153 -2.07 5.66 18.11
C ALA A 153 -1.25 6.52 17.12
N ARG A 154 -1.76 6.74 15.91
CA ARG A 154 -1.07 7.44 14.81
C ARG A 154 -1.60 8.85 14.62
#